data_AF-A0A6P0P9J2-F1
#
_entry.id   AF-A0A6P0P9J2-F1
#
_cell.length_a   1.000
_cell.length_b   1.000
_cell.length_c   1.000
_cell.angle_alpha   90.00
_cell.angle_beta   90.00
_cell.angle_gamma   90.00
#
_symmetry.space_group_name_H-M   'P 1'
#
loop_
_entity.id
_entity.type
_entity.pdbx_description
1 polymer ?
#
loop_
_entity_poly.entity_id
_entity_poly.type
_entity_poly.pdbx_seq_one_letter_code
_entity_poly.pdbx_strand_id
1 'polypeptide(L)'
;MFQTTIVGYGRYGKNYIGTKYAKNEYFWEIVSIVDPVITSSLFADSILGQNQPQTYLFQSFRQWHDNYFKYLNNQQKARQVIEIALKPELVYEQLMLYIEAGVKHFILPKPVVTNLE
;
A
#
# COMPACT_ATOMS: atom_id res chain seq x y z
N MET A 1 -2.46 16.74 2.13
CA MET A 1 -3.10 15.52 1.59
C MET A 1 -2.31 14.32 2.05
N PHE A 2 -2.98 13.26 2.53
CA PHE A 2 -2.32 11.99 2.87
C PHE A 2 -2.03 11.20 1.59
N GLN A 3 -0.93 10.46 1.60
CA GLN A 3 -0.42 9.66 0.49
C GLN A 3 -0.37 8.20 0.91
N THR A 4 -1.06 7.34 0.15
CA THR A 4 -1.29 5.95 0.52
C THR A 4 -0.41 5.02 -0.30
N THR A 5 0.20 4.06 0.39
CA THR A 5 0.78 2.87 -0.22
C THR A 5 -0.08 1.66 0.12
N ILE A 6 -0.53 0.90 -0.89
CA ILE A 6 -1.22 -0.38 -0.67
C ILE A 6 -0.19 -1.49 -0.61
N VAL A 7 -0.25 -2.33 0.42
CA VAL A 7 0.61 -3.51 0.58
C VAL A 7 -0.23 -4.77 0.40
N GLY A 8 0.06 -5.53 -0.65
CA GLY A 8 -0.77 -6.63 -1.11
C GLY A 8 -1.83 -6.17 -2.11
N TYR A 9 -1.64 -6.50 -3.38
CA TYR A 9 -2.53 -6.14 -4.49
C TYR A 9 -3.04 -7.37 -5.24
N GLY A 10 -3.23 -8.47 -4.51
CA GLY A 10 -4.00 -9.63 -4.95
C GLY A 10 -5.49 -9.34 -5.10
N ARG A 11 -6.34 -10.37 -5.16
CA ARG A 11 -7.79 -10.23 -5.42
C ARG A 11 -8.48 -9.18 -4.52
N TYR A 12 -8.21 -9.21 -3.21
CA TYR A 12 -8.82 -8.29 -2.26
C TYR A 12 -8.32 -6.85 -2.45
N GLY A 13 -7.00 -6.67 -2.51
CA GLY A 13 -6.36 -5.38 -2.78
C GLY A 13 -6.84 -4.76 -4.09
N LYS A 14 -6.90 -5.54 -5.17
CA LYS A 14 -7.37 -5.08 -6.49
C LYS A 14 -8.85 -4.69 -6.51
N ASN A 15 -9.73 -5.56 -6.00
CA ASN A 15 -11.18 -5.43 -6.21
C ASN A 15 -11.90 -4.56 -5.19
N TYR A 16 -11.30 -4.32 -4.02
CA TYR A 16 -11.93 -3.56 -2.94
C TYR A 16 -11.11 -2.34 -2.56
N ILE A 17 -9.84 -2.54 -2.20
CA ILE A 17 -8.98 -1.44 -1.74
C ILE A 17 -8.64 -0.51 -2.91
N GLY A 18 -8.19 -1.05 -4.04
CA GLY A 18 -7.88 -0.26 -5.24
C GLY A 18 -9.10 0.53 -5.73
N THR A 19 -10.27 -0.09 -5.75
CA THR A 19 -11.53 0.56 -6.15
C THR A 19 -11.93 1.70 -5.22
N LYS A 20 -11.62 1.62 -3.91
CA LYS A 20 -11.82 2.73 -2.96
C LYS A 20 -11.01 3.96 -3.37
N TYR A 21 -9.74 3.78 -3.76
CA TYR A 21 -8.84 4.88 -4.19
C TYR A 21 -9.09 5.35 -5.63
N ALA A 22 -9.78 4.57 -6.45
CA ALA A 22 -10.08 4.94 -7.83
C ALA A 22 -11.23 5.97 -7.94
N LYS A 23 -11.92 6.29 -6.85
CA LYS A 23 -13.04 7.25 -6.82
C LYS A 23 -12.53 8.69 -6.81
N ASN A 24 -13.06 9.53 -7.68
CA ASN A 24 -12.66 10.94 -7.83
C ASN A 24 -12.80 11.79 -6.56
N GLU A 25 -13.64 11.38 -5.61
CA GLU A 25 -13.90 12.12 -4.36
C GLU A 25 -13.11 11.58 -3.16
N TYR A 26 -12.25 10.57 -3.34
CA TYR A 26 -11.46 10.07 -2.22
C TYR A 26 -10.31 11.04 -1.89
N PHE A 27 -10.31 11.55 -0.66
CA PHE A 27 -9.41 12.65 -0.24
C PHE A 27 -7.94 12.26 -0.10
N TRP A 28 -7.61 10.97 -0.15
CA TRP A 28 -6.24 10.50 -0.03
C TRP A 28 -5.73 10.05 -1.39
N GLU A 29 -4.51 10.50 -1.71
CA GLU A 29 -3.82 10.17 -2.94
C GLU A 29 -3.25 8.75 -2.81
N ILE A 30 -3.42 7.90 -3.83
CA ILE A 30 -2.61 6.69 -3.94
C ILE A 30 -1.28 7.07 -4.61
N VAL A 31 -0.17 6.67 -3.99
CA VAL A 31 1.16 6.95 -4.54
C VAL A 31 1.87 5.69 -4.98
N SER A 32 1.64 4.56 -4.30
CA SER A 32 2.32 3.33 -4.68
C SER A 32 1.59 2.05 -4.28
N ILE A 33 1.99 0.95 -4.90
CA ILE A 33 1.59 -0.42 -4.59
C ILE A 33 2.84 -1.24 -4.32
N VAL A 34 2.80 -2.05 -3.26
CA VAL A 34 3.83 -3.04 -2.93
C VAL A 34 3.22 -4.43 -2.98
N ASP A 35 3.60 -5.24 -3.95
CA ASP A 35 3.18 -6.64 -4.05
C ASP A 35 4.19 -7.45 -4.87
N PRO A 36 4.62 -8.65 -4.43
CA PRO A 36 5.67 -9.43 -5.09
C PRO A 36 5.38 -9.79 -6.56
N VAL A 37 4.11 -9.89 -6.94
CA VAL A 37 3.70 -10.30 -8.29
C VAL A 37 3.15 -9.14 -9.11
N ILE A 38 3.19 -7.90 -8.60
CA ILE A 38 2.69 -6.74 -9.36
C ILE A 38 3.52 -6.50 -10.62
N THR A 39 2.82 -6.23 -11.71
CA THR A 39 3.39 -5.81 -12.99
C THR A 39 2.54 -4.69 -13.56
N SER A 40 3.10 -3.91 -14.49
CA SER A 40 2.36 -2.83 -15.17
C SER A 40 1.12 -3.36 -15.89
N SER A 41 1.20 -4.55 -16.49
CA SER A 41 0.04 -5.19 -17.15
C SER A 41 -1.06 -5.53 -16.14
N LEU A 42 -0.72 -6.22 -15.05
CA LEU A 42 -1.69 -6.62 -14.03
C LEU A 42 -2.35 -5.40 -13.35
N PHE A 43 -1.57 -4.34 -13.16
CA PHE A 43 -2.07 -3.09 -12.60
C PHE A 43 -3.00 -2.36 -13.57
N ALA A 44 -2.62 -2.24 -14.85
CA ALA A 44 -3.44 -1.61 -15.89
C ALA A 44 -4.80 -2.31 -16.08
N ASP A 45 -4.90 -3.61 -15.77
CA ASP A 45 -6.15 -4.37 -15.77
C ASP A 45 -7.03 -4.13 -14.53
N SER A 46 -6.66 -3.21 -13.63
CA SER A 46 -7.46 -2.84 -12.46
C SER A 46 -8.11 -1.47 -12.64
N ILE A 47 -9.28 -1.26 -12.01
CA ILE A 47 -9.97 0.04 -12.03
C ILE A 47 -9.03 1.17 -11.56
N LEU A 48 -8.20 0.89 -10.54
CA LEU A 48 -7.22 1.85 -10.07
C LEU A 48 -6.14 2.15 -11.11
N GLY A 49 -5.61 1.15 -11.80
CA GLY A 49 -4.58 1.37 -12.82
C GLY A 49 -5.10 2.03 -14.09
N GLN A 50 -6.38 1.84 -14.42
CA GLN A 50 -7.05 2.58 -15.49
C GLN A 50 -7.20 4.07 -15.14
N ASN A 51 -7.53 4.37 -13.88
CA ASN A 51 -7.76 5.75 -13.43
C ASN A 51 -6.46 6.47 -13.01
N GLN A 52 -5.45 5.73 -12.54
CA GLN A 52 -4.22 6.26 -11.96
C GLN A 52 -2.97 5.48 -12.43
N PRO A 53 -2.68 5.48 -13.74
CA PRO A 53 -1.60 4.69 -14.34
C PRO A 53 -0.19 5.09 -13.85
N GLN A 54 -0.03 6.29 -13.29
CA GLN A 54 1.23 6.82 -12.76
C GLN A 54 1.62 6.27 -11.37
N THR A 55 0.79 5.42 -10.77
CA THR A 55 1.05 4.83 -9.44
C THR A 55 2.37 4.03 -9.47
N TYR A 56 3.27 4.28 -8.52
CA TYR A 56 4.52 3.53 -8.44
C TYR A 56 4.26 2.08 -8.06
N LEU A 57 4.92 1.14 -8.75
CA LEU A 57 4.79 -0.29 -8.51
C LEU A 57 6.10 -0.85 -7.98
N PHE A 58 6.07 -1.45 -6.79
CA PHE A 58 7.22 -2.06 -6.15
C PHE A 58 6.93 -3.54 -5.86
N GLN A 59 7.93 -4.39 -6.06
CA GLN A 59 7.79 -5.83 -5.83
C GLN A 59 8.18 -6.24 -4.40
N SER A 60 8.69 -5.31 -3.59
CA SER A 60 9.07 -5.59 -2.21
C SER A 60 9.12 -4.32 -1.37
N PHE A 61 9.03 -4.51 -0.04
CA PHE A 61 9.31 -3.45 0.93
C PHE A 61 10.65 -2.77 0.67
N ARG A 62 11.71 -3.54 0.38
CA ARG A 62 13.05 -2.99 0.12
C ARG A 62 13.06 -2.05 -1.08
N GLN A 63 12.44 -2.44 -2.20
CA GLN A 63 12.35 -1.58 -3.37
C GLN A 63 11.56 -0.30 -3.06
N TRP A 64 10.43 -0.40 -2.36
CA TRP A 64 9.65 0.77 -1.95
C TRP A 64 10.45 1.71 -1.03
N HIS A 65 11.12 1.15 -0.02
CA HIS A 65 11.92 1.92 0.93
C HIS A 65 13.09 2.61 0.22
N ASP A 66 13.88 1.82 -0.53
CA ASP A 66 15.14 2.27 -1.10
C ASP A 66 14.97 3.19 -2.30
N ASN A 67 13.85 3.13 -3.01
CA ASN A 67 13.64 3.91 -4.23
C ASN A 67 12.63 5.05 -4.06
N TYR A 68 11.81 5.04 -3.00
CA TYR A 68 10.78 6.04 -2.76
C TYR A 68 10.86 6.63 -1.35
N PHE A 69 10.57 5.83 -0.32
CA PHE A 69 10.30 6.37 1.01
C PHE A 69 11.52 7.06 1.64
N LYS A 70 12.73 6.51 1.48
CA LYS A 70 13.93 7.07 2.12
C LYS A 70 14.25 8.50 1.66
N TYR A 71 13.86 8.86 0.43
CA TYR A 71 14.13 10.17 -0.18
C TYR A 71 13.08 11.24 0.17
N LEU A 72 11.99 10.85 0.82
CA LEU A 72 10.97 11.80 1.28
C LEU A 72 11.51 12.65 2.43
N ASN A 73 11.20 13.94 2.42
CA ASN A 73 11.46 14.80 3.56
C ASN A 73 10.51 14.49 4.73
N ASN A 74 10.78 15.04 5.92
CA ASN A 74 10.00 14.75 7.13
C ASN A 74 8.51 15.10 7.00
N GLN A 75 8.18 16.19 6.30
CA GLN A 75 6.79 16.60 6.09
C GLN A 75 6.05 15.65 5.14
N GLN A 76 6.74 15.12 4.12
CA GLN A 76 6.20 14.10 3.22
C GLN A 76 6.03 12.76 3.94
N LYS A 77 7.01 12.33 4.74
CA LYS A 77 6.94 11.11 5.56
C LYS A 77 5.78 11.14 6.54
N ALA A 78 5.53 12.27 7.18
CA ALA A 78 4.40 12.45 8.10
C ALA A 78 3.02 12.33 7.45
N ARG A 79 2.94 12.34 6.11
CA ARG A 79 1.70 12.18 5.34
C ARG A 79 1.55 10.79 4.72
N GLN A 80 2.52 9.90 4.92
CA GLN A 80 2.46 8.53 4.38
C GLN A 80 1.52 7.67 5.22
N VAL A 81 0.66 6.92 4.53
CA VAL A 81 -0.23 5.93 5.12
C VAL A 81 0.01 4.59 4.42
N ILE A 82 0.12 3.51 5.20
CA ILE A 82 0.21 2.15 4.67
C ILE A 82 -1.13 1.45 4.88
N GLU A 83 -1.79 1.04 3.79
CA GLU A 83 -2.97 0.18 3.86
C GLU A 83 -2.57 -1.25 3.54
N ILE A 84 -2.60 -2.11 4.56
CA ILE A 84 -2.24 -3.52 4.42
C ILE A 84 -3.49 -4.30 3.98
N ALA A 85 -3.39 -5.00 2.86
CA ALA A 85 -4.45 -5.80 2.26
C ALA A 85 -4.01 -7.26 2.09
N LEU A 86 -3.29 -7.76 3.10
CA LEU A 86 -2.76 -9.12 3.19
C LEU A 86 -3.63 -10.03 4.05
N LYS A 87 -3.35 -11.33 3.99
CA LYS A 87 -3.95 -12.29 4.91
C LYS A 87 -3.48 -12.01 6.35
N PRO A 88 -4.32 -12.25 7.38
CA PRO A 88 -4.02 -11.93 8.77
C PRO A 88 -2.67 -12.43 9.27
N GLU A 89 -2.26 -13.64 8.87
CA GLU A 89 -1.00 -14.26 9.27
C GLU A 89 0.26 -13.50 8.81
N LEU A 90 0.13 -12.62 7.80
CA LEU A 90 1.24 -11.81 7.28
C LEU A 90 1.19 -10.35 7.75
N VAL A 91 0.09 -9.91 8.36
CA VAL A 91 -0.13 -8.49 8.69
C VAL A 91 0.89 -8.00 9.69
N TYR A 92 1.17 -8.77 10.76
CA TYR A 92 2.07 -8.35 11.82
C TYR A 92 3.51 -8.14 11.33
N GLU A 93 4.08 -9.13 10.64
CA GLU A 93 5.44 -9.06 10.11
C GLU A 93 5.60 -7.87 9.16
N GLN A 94 4.65 -7.69 8.25
CA GLN A 94 4.69 -6.57 7.32
C GLN A 94 4.53 -5.23 8.04
N LEU A 95 3.61 -5.12 8.99
CA LEU A 95 3.42 -3.90 9.79
C LEU A 95 4.72 -3.46 10.48
N MET A 96 5.47 -4.39 11.08
CA MET A 96 6.72 -4.07 11.77
C MET A 96 7.76 -3.45 10.83
N LEU A 97 7.91 -3.96 9.61
CA LEU A 97 8.86 -3.40 8.63
C LEU A 97 8.61 -1.90 8.36
N TYR A 98 7.34 -1.51 8.18
CA TYR A 98 6.99 -0.12 7.91
C TYR A 98 7.07 0.77 9.17
N ILE A 99 6.80 0.22 10.36
CA ILE A 99 6.99 0.94 11.63
C ILE A 99 8.48 1.22 11.85
N GLU A 100 9.34 0.23 11.66
CA GLU A 100 10.80 0.37 11.80
C GLU A 100 11.37 1.38 10.79
N ALA A 101 10.79 1.47 9.59
CA ALA A 101 11.13 2.52 8.62
C ALA A 101 10.68 3.92 9.05
N GLY A 102 9.85 4.05 10.08
CA GLY A 102 9.37 5.32 10.63
C GLY A 102 8.01 5.79 10.09
N VAL A 103 7.23 4.91 9.47
CA VAL A 103 5.85 5.23 9.07
C VAL A 103 4.93 5.30 10.30
N LYS A 104 4.00 6.26 10.31
CA LYS A 104 3.18 6.58 11.48
C LYS A 104 1.70 6.24 11.33
N HIS A 105 1.23 6.02 10.10
CA HIS A 105 -0.20 5.87 9.82
C HIS A 105 -0.45 4.56 9.08
N PHE A 106 -1.42 3.80 9.58
CA PHE A 106 -1.74 2.46 9.08
C PHE A 106 -3.25 2.26 8.98
N ILE A 107 -3.67 1.58 7.92
CA ILE A 107 -5.00 0.98 7.81
C ILE A 107 -4.78 -0.53 7.74
N LEU A 108 -5.40 -1.26 8.66
CA LEU A 108 -5.22 -2.71 8.79
C LEU A 108 -6.50 -3.44 8.41
N PRO A 109 -6.39 -4.63 7.78
CA PRO A 109 -7.55 -5.44 7.47
C PRO A 109 -8.09 -6.08 8.75
N LYS A 110 -9.36 -6.51 8.74
CA LYS A 110 -9.91 -7.37 9.80
C LYS A 110 -9.76 -8.85 9.39
N PRO A 111 -9.41 -9.76 10.32
CA PRO A 111 -8.88 -9.50 11.66
C PRO A 111 -7.44 -8.96 11.60
N VAL A 112 -7.09 -8.09 12.55
CA VAL A 112 -5.75 -7.44 12.60
C VAL A 112 -4.65 -8.43 12.98
N VAL A 113 -4.98 -9.35 13.89
CA VAL A 113 -4.12 -10.47 14.33
C VAL A 113 -5.02 -11.66 14.58
N THR A 114 -4.55 -12.84 14.20
CA THR A 114 -5.11 -14.11 14.63
C THR A 114 -4.31 -14.58 15.84
N ASN A 115 -4.97 -14.86 16.97
CA ASN A 115 -4.30 -15.56 18.07
C ASN A 115 -3.85 -16.92 17.55
N LEU A 116 -2.54 -17.12 17.48
CA LEU A 116 -1.96 -18.45 17.43
C LEU A 116 -1.96 -18.93 18.88
N GLU A 117 -3.08 -19.54 19.29
CA GLU A 117 -3.04 -20.50 20.39
C GLU A 117 -2.18 -21.70 19.99
#